data_AF-A0AAV4TUC4-F1
#
_entry.id   AF-A0AAV4TUC4-F1
#
_cell.length_a   1.000
_cell.length_b   1.000
_cell.length_c   1.000
_cell.angle_alpha   90.00
_cell.angle_beta   90.00
_cell.angle_gamma   90.00
#
_symmetry.space_group_name_H-M   'P 1'
#
loop_
_entity.id
_entity.type
_entity.pdbx_description
1 polymer ?
#
loop_
_entity_poly.entity_id
_entity_poly.type
_entity_poly.pdbx_seq_one_letter_code
_entity_poly.pdbx_strand_id
1 'polypeptide(L)'
;VHRRLLHDDAFGVGEALNESAFGQGLVVAGSHFLSFGNITSAASKHRPLAQQLYMQPQMSFAPYTGTEADYFKSYKVVSPGLRTVLPPNVHLLTLEPWKKGTVLIRLEHIYEYDEDSVLSKPVDVSLKGALLGGLCLFSTVTLSPLTDLHQIAVTMHQNLERRLSLFPPSSSSPMKKIASNCYYNAKKEFLTYFTDFNVVSLEETTLSANQFLKEARRLCWKIDGAKDVCGNSTTQGRQKLSAVNDDLTVRLGPMEIRTFIAQVTY
;
A
#
# COMPACT_ATOMS: atom_id res chain seq x y z
N VAL A 1 18.19 8.10 18.92
CA VAL A 1 16.85 7.58 18.57
C VAL A 1 15.95 7.56 19.79
N HIS A 2 16.35 6.88 20.86
CA HIS A 2 15.61 6.86 22.13
C HIS A 2 16.09 7.96 23.10
N ARG A 3 15.22 8.46 23.98
CA ARG A 3 15.51 9.55 24.95
C ARG A 3 15.11 9.12 26.36
N ARG A 4 15.87 9.60 27.35
CA ARG A 4 15.56 9.46 28.77
C ARG A 4 15.92 10.75 29.49
N LEU A 5 14.98 11.29 30.26
CA LEU A 5 15.12 12.51 31.06
C LEU A 5 14.82 12.19 32.53
N LEU A 6 15.50 12.86 33.45
CA LEU A 6 15.30 12.70 34.89
C LEU A 6 14.41 13.78 35.49
N HIS A 7 14.04 14.78 34.70
CA HIS A 7 13.22 15.91 35.10
C HIS A 7 12.09 16.12 34.09
N ASP A 8 10.96 16.58 34.61
CA ASP A 8 9.82 17.09 33.84
C ASP A 8 10.18 18.44 33.21
N ASP A 9 9.58 18.73 32.06
CA ASP A 9 9.79 19.98 31.32
C ASP A 9 8.74 21.05 31.64
N ALA A 10 7.84 20.79 32.59
CA ALA A 10 6.78 21.68 33.07
C ALA A 10 5.75 22.10 32.02
N PHE A 11 5.57 21.32 30.94
CA PHE A 11 4.51 21.55 29.93
C PHE A 11 3.21 20.80 30.22
N GLY A 12 3.05 20.27 31.45
CA GLY A 12 1.76 19.79 31.97
C GLY A 12 1.62 18.28 32.09
N VAL A 13 2.62 17.49 31.68
CA VAL A 13 2.63 16.03 31.91
C VAL A 13 2.92 15.73 33.38
N GLY A 14 3.84 16.48 34.00
CA GLY A 14 4.12 16.37 35.45
C GLY A 14 4.99 15.18 35.81
N GLU A 15 5.69 14.60 34.85
CA GLU A 15 6.60 13.48 35.04
C GLU A 15 7.80 13.57 34.09
N ALA A 16 8.94 13.04 34.54
CA ALA A 16 10.11 12.95 33.68
C ALA A 16 9.93 11.84 32.63
N LEU A 17 10.47 12.04 31.42
CA LEU A 17 10.53 11.01 30.38
C LEU A 17 11.51 9.88 30.77
N ASN A 18 11.11 9.00 31.68
CA ASN A 18 11.97 8.02 32.35
C ASN A 18 11.37 6.60 32.27
N GLU A 19 11.07 6.13 31.06
CA GLU A 19 10.42 4.84 30.83
C GLU A 19 11.27 3.65 31.33
N SER A 20 10.60 2.70 31.99
CA SER A 20 11.23 1.50 32.54
C SER A 20 10.38 0.26 32.32
N ALA A 21 11.04 -0.89 32.19
CA ALA A 21 10.42 -2.21 32.12
C ALA A 21 11.19 -3.18 33.01
N PHE A 22 10.49 -4.00 33.80
CA PHE A 22 11.10 -4.97 34.74
C PHE A 22 12.12 -4.36 35.72
N GLY A 23 11.89 -3.11 36.16
CA GLY A 23 12.80 -2.40 37.04
C GLY A 23 14.10 -1.90 36.38
N GLN A 24 14.21 -2.00 35.05
CA GLN A 24 15.34 -1.52 34.26
C GLN A 24 14.90 -0.44 33.26
N GLY A 25 15.84 0.37 32.80
CA GLY A 25 15.55 1.38 31.76
C GLY A 25 15.05 0.71 30.47
N LEU A 26 14.05 1.31 29.84
CA LEU A 26 13.44 0.76 28.63
C LEU A 26 14.49 0.60 27.50
N VAL A 27 14.52 -0.60 26.91
CA VAL A 27 15.35 -0.92 25.74
C VAL A 27 14.45 -0.97 24.52
N VAL A 28 14.77 -0.19 23.50
CA VAL A 28 14.05 -0.16 22.23
C VAL A 28 14.94 -0.71 21.13
N ALA A 29 14.43 -1.66 20.35
CA ALA A 29 15.06 -2.17 19.15
C ALA A 29 14.37 -1.57 17.92
N GLY A 30 15.16 -1.20 16.92
CA GLY A 30 14.66 -0.66 15.66
C GLY A 30 15.68 -0.84 14.55
N SER A 31 15.22 -0.72 13.31
CA SER A 31 16.04 -0.89 12.11
C SER A 31 16.13 0.43 11.34
N HIS A 32 17.31 0.72 10.82
CA HIS A 32 17.54 1.84 9.90
C HIS A 32 18.02 1.30 8.56
N PHE A 33 17.37 1.75 7.48
CA PHE A 33 17.71 1.36 6.12
C PHE A 33 18.42 2.53 5.43
N LEU A 34 19.63 2.26 4.95
CA LEU A 34 20.42 3.24 4.19
C LEU A 34 20.47 2.80 2.74
N SER A 35 20.06 3.69 1.83
CA SER A 35 20.08 3.46 0.39
C SER A 35 21.06 4.43 -0.26
N PHE A 36 22.00 3.90 -1.04
CA PHE A 36 22.98 4.68 -1.79
C PHE A 36 22.60 4.69 -3.28
N GLY A 37 22.63 5.86 -3.91
CA GLY A 37 22.28 6.00 -5.31
C GLY A 37 22.44 7.43 -5.82
N ASN A 38 22.21 7.63 -7.11
CA ASN A 38 22.18 8.96 -7.71
C ASN A 38 20.86 9.67 -7.35
N ILE A 39 20.92 10.98 -7.10
CA ILE A 39 19.78 11.83 -6.73
C ILE A 39 18.64 11.71 -7.76
N THR A 40 18.97 11.62 -9.04
CA THR A 40 17.99 11.49 -10.14
C THR A 40 17.21 10.18 -10.12
N SER A 41 17.75 9.13 -9.49
CA SER A 41 17.14 7.80 -9.37
C SER A 41 16.73 7.47 -7.92
N ALA A 42 16.89 8.42 -7.00
CA ALA A 42 16.65 8.17 -5.59
C ALA A 42 15.17 7.94 -5.35
N ALA A 43 14.31 8.78 -5.94
CA ALA A 43 12.86 8.73 -5.82
C ALA A 43 12.28 7.37 -6.18
N SER A 44 12.66 6.85 -7.35
CA SER A 44 12.21 5.55 -7.86
C SER A 44 12.63 4.36 -7.01
N LYS A 45 13.60 4.54 -6.09
CA LYS A 45 14.04 3.51 -5.13
C LYS A 45 13.44 3.70 -3.75
N HIS A 46 13.49 4.91 -3.20
CA HIS A 46 13.09 5.15 -1.81
C HIS A 46 11.57 5.13 -1.63
N ARG A 47 10.79 5.62 -2.61
CA ARG A 47 9.31 5.62 -2.52
C ARG A 47 8.74 4.20 -2.43
N PRO A 48 9.07 3.25 -3.35
CA PRO A 48 8.55 1.89 -3.24
C PRO A 48 9.10 1.15 -2.02
N LEU A 49 10.37 1.36 -1.66
CA LEU A 49 10.97 0.73 -0.48
C LEU A 49 10.27 1.19 0.81
N ALA A 50 9.99 2.48 0.95
CA ALA A 50 9.26 3.00 2.10
C ALA A 50 7.87 2.38 2.22
N GLN A 51 7.16 2.20 1.10
CA GLN A 51 5.85 1.53 1.10
C GLN A 51 5.96 0.04 1.46
N GLN A 52 6.96 -0.67 0.96
CA GLN A 52 7.20 -2.07 1.33
C GLN A 52 7.55 -2.25 2.81
N LEU A 53 8.30 -1.30 3.37
CA LEU A 53 8.63 -1.29 4.80
C LEU A 53 7.43 -0.92 5.67
N TYR A 54 6.54 -0.04 5.19
CA TYR A 54 5.32 0.33 5.89
C TYR A 54 4.27 -0.79 5.85
N MET A 55 4.09 -1.42 4.69
CA MET A 55 3.10 -2.50 4.46
C MET A 55 3.77 -3.87 4.38
N GLN A 56 4.62 -4.20 5.35
CA GLN A 56 5.26 -5.51 5.39
C GLN A 56 4.20 -6.63 5.37
N PRO A 57 4.46 -7.73 4.64
CA PRO A 57 3.53 -8.85 4.57
C PRO A 57 3.18 -9.38 5.97
N GLN A 58 1.88 -9.55 6.23
CA GLN A 58 1.44 -10.17 7.47
C GLN A 58 1.67 -11.68 7.41
N MET A 59 2.36 -12.20 8.44
CA MET A 59 2.60 -13.63 8.58
C MET A 59 1.47 -14.27 9.38
N SER A 60 0.94 -15.38 8.90
CA SER A 60 -0.10 -16.19 9.58
C SER A 60 0.41 -17.61 9.75
N PHE A 61 0.16 -18.20 10.92
CA PHE A 61 0.61 -19.55 11.26
C PHE A 61 -0.61 -20.39 11.63
N ALA A 62 -0.64 -21.63 11.11
CA ALA A 62 -1.67 -22.60 11.45
C ALA A 62 -1.00 -23.96 11.69
N PRO A 63 -1.40 -24.70 12.74
CA PRO A 63 -0.92 -26.07 12.92
C PRO A 63 -1.42 -26.92 11.76
N TYR A 64 -0.51 -27.64 11.10
CA TYR A 64 -0.85 -28.50 9.99
C TYR A 64 0.01 -29.76 10.00
N THR A 65 -0.63 -30.92 9.89
CA THR A 65 0.01 -32.24 10.00
C THR A 65 0.15 -32.96 8.66
N GLY A 66 -0.45 -32.43 7.60
CA GLY A 66 -0.37 -32.99 6.24
C GLY A 66 0.80 -32.46 5.43
N THR A 67 0.86 -32.83 4.15
CA THR A 67 1.84 -32.27 3.21
C THR A 67 1.39 -30.91 2.69
N GLU A 68 2.33 -30.06 2.30
CA GLU A 68 2.03 -28.77 1.65
C GLU A 68 1.02 -28.93 0.49
N ALA A 69 1.19 -29.97 -0.34
CA ALA A 69 0.29 -30.27 -1.44
C ALA A 69 -1.15 -30.57 -0.99
N ASP A 70 -1.33 -31.19 0.18
CA ASP A 70 -2.65 -31.45 0.75
C ASP A 70 -3.26 -30.16 1.32
N TYR A 71 -2.44 -29.26 1.87
CA TYR A 71 -2.88 -27.94 2.31
C TYR A 71 -3.42 -27.12 1.14
N PHE A 72 -2.69 -27.07 0.02
CA PHE A 72 -3.11 -26.37 -1.20
C PHE A 72 -4.39 -26.95 -1.83
N LYS A 73 -4.67 -28.24 -1.62
CA LYS A 73 -5.92 -28.87 -2.07
C LYS A 73 -7.09 -28.59 -1.14
N SER A 74 -6.84 -28.62 0.18
CA SER A 74 -7.88 -28.48 1.20
C SER A 74 -8.26 -27.03 1.48
N TYR A 75 -7.33 -26.09 1.30
CA TYR A 75 -7.51 -24.69 1.63
C TYR A 75 -7.30 -23.78 0.42
N LYS A 76 -8.13 -22.73 0.35
CA LYS A 76 -7.99 -21.68 -0.66
C LYS A 76 -6.89 -20.73 -0.20
N VAL A 77 -5.77 -20.83 -0.90
CA VAL A 77 -4.49 -20.21 -0.58
C VAL A 77 -4.13 -19.06 -1.53
N VAL A 78 -4.98 -18.85 -2.54
CA VAL A 78 -4.99 -17.68 -3.39
C VAL A 78 -6.41 -17.13 -3.36
N SER A 79 -6.58 -15.88 -2.96
CA SER A 79 -7.84 -15.15 -3.12
C SER A 79 -7.69 -14.18 -4.29
N PRO A 80 -8.77 -13.83 -5.01
CA PRO A 80 -8.68 -12.73 -5.98
C PRO A 80 -8.40 -11.40 -5.25
N GLY A 81 -7.49 -10.61 -5.84
CA GLY A 81 -6.91 -9.31 -5.41
C GLY A 81 -7.13 -8.23 -6.49
N LEU A 82 -6.12 -7.60 -7.11
CA LEU A 82 -6.21 -6.68 -8.27
C LEU A 82 -5.88 -7.32 -9.66
N ARG A 83 -6.75 -7.21 -10.68
CA ARG A 83 -6.69 -7.98 -11.97
C ARG A 83 -5.54 -7.53 -12.85
N THR A 84 -5.19 -6.26 -12.69
CA THR A 84 -4.11 -5.54 -13.35
C THR A 84 -3.31 -4.84 -12.27
N VAL A 85 -1.98 -4.99 -12.28
CA VAL A 85 -1.13 -4.28 -11.32
C VAL A 85 -1.29 -2.77 -11.50
N LEU A 86 -1.43 -2.02 -10.40
CA LEU A 86 -1.44 -0.56 -10.46
C LEU A 86 -0.12 -0.05 -11.07
N PRO A 87 -0.15 1.07 -11.80
CA PRO A 87 1.08 1.74 -12.21
C PRO A 87 2.00 1.99 -11.01
N PRO A 88 3.34 1.92 -11.18
CA PRO A 88 4.30 2.03 -10.08
C PRO A 88 4.29 3.39 -9.35
N ASN A 89 3.64 4.40 -9.93
CA ASN A 89 3.43 5.72 -9.34
C ASN A 89 2.08 5.86 -8.60
N VAL A 90 1.21 4.84 -8.64
CA VAL A 90 -0.09 4.84 -7.97
C VAL A 90 -0.14 3.77 -6.89
N HIS A 91 -0.67 4.16 -5.74
CA HIS A 91 -0.85 3.27 -4.60
C HIS A 91 -2.30 3.27 -4.11
N LEU A 92 -2.79 2.08 -3.74
CA LEU A 92 -4.10 1.90 -3.12
C LEU A 92 -3.98 2.14 -1.62
N LEU A 93 -4.27 3.37 -1.20
CA LEU A 93 -4.15 3.80 0.18
C LEU A 93 -5.27 3.25 1.07
N THR A 94 -6.48 3.12 0.54
CA THR A 94 -7.62 2.57 1.29
C THR A 94 -8.51 1.75 0.39
N LEU A 95 -8.91 0.58 0.88
CA LEU A 95 -9.99 -0.22 0.34
C LEU A 95 -10.78 -0.78 1.52
N GLU A 96 -11.95 -0.21 1.80
CA GLU A 96 -12.77 -0.63 2.94
C GLU A 96 -14.26 -0.73 2.56
N PRO A 97 -15.00 -1.70 3.11
CA PRO A 97 -16.45 -1.70 3.04
C PRO A 97 -17.02 -0.41 3.65
N TRP A 98 -18.01 0.16 2.99
CA TRP A 98 -18.67 1.38 3.40
C TRP A 98 -20.18 1.15 3.56
N LYS A 99 -20.93 2.24 3.79
CA LYS A 99 -22.36 2.17 4.09
C LYS A 99 -23.17 1.64 2.90
N LYS A 100 -24.26 0.92 3.18
CA LYS A 100 -25.26 0.50 2.17
C LYS A 100 -24.66 -0.33 1.01
N GLY A 101 -23.67 -1.18 1.30
CA GLY A 101 -23.05 -2.02 0.28
C GLY A 101 -22.15 -1.27 -0.71
N THR A 102 -21.68 -0.08 -0.33
CA THR A 102 -20.64 0.65 -1.08
C THR A 102 -19.25 0.29 -0.56
N VAL A 103 -18.22 0.69 -1.29
CA VAL A 103 -16.82 0.53 -0.90
C VAL A 103 -16.13 1.89 -0.96
N LEU A 104 -15.32 2.23 0.05
CA LEU A 104 -14.48 3.42 0.03
C LEU A 104 -13.11 3.07 -0.56
N ILE A 105 -12.71 3.85 -1.57
CA ILE A 105 -11.46 3.66 -2.30
C ILE A 105 -10.65 4.95 -2.21
N ARG A 106 -9.40 4.86 -1.77
CA ARG A 106 -8.43 5.96 -1.88
C ARG A 106 -7.25 5.54 -2.73
N LEU A 107 -6.98 6.33 -3.76
CA LEU A 107 -5.79 6.20 -4.59
C LEU A 107 -4.90 7.41 -4.35
N GLU A 108 -3.60 7.17 -4.25
CA GLU A 108 -2.60 8.23 -4.14
C GLU A 108 -1.53 8.11 -5.21
N HIS A 109 -1.00 9.26 -5.63
CA HIS A 109 0.22 9.34 -6.42
C HIS A 109 1.43 9.54 -5.50
N ILE A 110 2.35 8.58 -5.48
CA ILE A 110 3.37 8.51 -4.41
C ILE A 110 4.58 9.42 -4.64
N TYR A 111 4.71 9.97 -5.86
CA TYR A 111 5.81 10.85 -6.26
C TYR A 111 5.40 12.33 -6.23
N GLU A 112 6.36 13.17 -5.87
CA GLU A 112 6.29 14.64 -5.94
C GLU A 112 6.52 15.15 -7.36
N TYR A 113 6.14 16.41 -7.60
CA TYR A 113 6.47 17.10 -8.84
C TYR A 113 7.98 17.11 -9.08
N ASP A 114 8.40 16.68 -10.28
CA ASP A 114 9.80 16.63 -10.72
C ASP A 114 10.75 15.79 -9.84
N GLU A 115 10.21 14.83 -9.09
CA GLU A 115 11.01 13.90 -8.28
C GLU A 115 11.68 12.79 -9.13
N ASP A 116 11.00 12.36 -10.20
CA ASP A 116 11.49 11.40 -11.20
C ASP A 116 10.96 11.77 -12.59
N SER A 117 11.83 11.71 -13.59
CA SER A 117 11.52 12.12 -14.98
C SER A 117 10.37 11.36 -15.66
N VAL A 118 10.05 10.17 -15.16
CA VAL A 118 8.98 9.31 -15.70
C VAL A 118 7.86 9.15 -14.67
N LEU A 119 8.19 8.82 -13.43
CA LEU A 119 7.21 8.43 -12.42
C LEU A 119 6.47 9.61 -11.77
N SER A 120 7.01 10.83 -11.87
CA SER A 120 6.33 12.06 -11.43
C SER A 120 5.33 12.61 -12.44
N LYS A 121 5.04 11.90 -13.54
CA LYS A 121 4.06 12.36 -14.53
C LYS A 121 2.65 11.94 -14.12
N PRO A 122 1.61 12.76 -14.41
CA PRO A 122 0.23 12.35 -14.18
C PRO A 122 -0.11 11.04 -14.90
N VAL A 123 -0.95 10.23 -14.26
CA VAL A 123 -1.29 8.88 -14.73
C VAL A 123 -2.81 8.66 -14.66
N ASP A 124 -3.32 7.98 -15.67
CA ASP A 124 -4.71 7.56 -15.77
C ASP A 124 -4.84 6.09 -15.34
N VAL A 125 -5.71 5.83 -14.37
CA VAL A 125 -6.00 4.49 -13.83
C VAL A 125 -7.46 4.18 -14.06
N SER A 126 -7.75 3.11 -14.80
CA SER A 126 -9.12 2.61 -14.90
C SER A 126 -9.45 1.77 -13.66
N LEU A 127 -10.61 2.02 -13.06
CA LEU A 127 -11.18 1.18 -12.00
C LEU A 127 -12.16 0.14 -12.56
N LYS A 128 -12.36 0.13 -13.88
CA LYS A 128 -13.20 -0.85 -14.58
C LYS A 128 -12.49 -2.19 -14.65
N GLY A 129 -13.02 -3.19 -13.96
CA GLY A 129 -12.43 -4.54 -13.90
C GLY A 129 -11.04 -4.60 -13.24
N ALA A 130 -10.47 -3.46 -12.82
CA ALA A 130 -9.14 -3.37 -12.27
C ALA A 130 -9.04 -4.00 -10.88
N LEU A 131 -10.12 -4.00 -10.10
CA LEU A 131 -10.08 -4.42 -8.69
C LEU A 131 -10.05 -5.93 -8.42
N LEU A 132 -9.62 -6.81 -9.37
CA LEU A 132 -9.88 -8.27 -9.29
C LEU A 132 -8.80 -9.29 -9.77
N GLY A 133 -7.69 -9.52 -9.05
CA GLY A 133 -6.59 -10.47 -9.30
C GLY A 133 -5.63 -10.75 -8.13
N GLY A 134 -5.66 -11.97 -7.61
CA GLY A 134 -4.71 -12.56 -6.67
C GLY A 134 -4.10 -11.73 -5.52
N LEU A 135 -4.62 -11.83 -4.28
CA LEU A 135 -3.73 -11.92 -3.11
C LEU A 135 -3.24 -13.37 -3.07
N CYS A 136 -2.02 -13.57 -3.55
CA CYS A 136 -1.39 -14.87 -3.60
C CYS A 136 -0.65 -15.12 -2.29
N LEU A 137 -0.82 -16.27 -1.63
CA LEU A 137 0.15 -16.69 -0.62
C LEU A 137 1.50 -16.89 -1.33
N PHE A 138 2.43 -15.97 -1.09
CA PHE A 138 3.70 -15.90 -1.82
C PHE A 138 4.73 -16.96 -1.35
N SER A 139 4.46 -17.69 -0.27
CA SER A 139 5.24 -18.84 0.19
C SER A 139 4.60 -19.51 1.41
N THR A 140 4.38 -20.81 1.33
CA THR A 140 4.22 -21.70 2.50
C THR A 140 5.59 -22.23 2.87
N VAL A 141 5.98 -22.12 4.14
CA VAL A 141 7.18 -22.77 4.68
C VAL A 141 6.67 -23.80 5.69
N THR A 142 6.87 -25.08 5.40
CA THR A 142 6.57 -26.15 6.36
C THR A 142 7.68 -26.19 7.40
N LEU A 143 7.34 -25.84 8.64
CA LEU A 143 8.27 -25.87 9.76
C LEU A 143 8.15 -27.23 10.46
N SER A 144 9.26 -27.93 10.62
CA SER A 144 9.29 -29.19 11.37
C SER A 144 9.25 -28.92 12.88
N PRO A 145 8.63 -29.81 13.68
CA PRO A 145 8.43 -29.59 15.12
C PRO A 145 9.72 -29.52 15.97
N LEU A 146 10.90 -29.70 15.36
CA LEU A 146 12.21 -29.63 16.01
C LEU A 146 12.95 -28.30 15.73
N THR A 147 12.35 -27.36 15.03
CA THR A 147 12.98 -26.06 14.76
C THR A 147 12.77 -25.08 15.91
N ASP A 148 13.87 -24.54 16.43
CA ASP A 148 13.87 -23.48 17.44
C ASP A 148 13.11 -22.24 16.90
N LEU A 149 12.24 -21.65 17.72
CA LEU A 149 11.53 -20.39 17.41
C LEU A 149 12.50 -19.31 16.92
N HIS A 150 13.74 -19.30 17.44
CA HIS A 150 14.78 -18.40 16.97
C HIS A 150 15.23 -18.71 15.53
N GLN A 151 15.50 -19.98 15.20
CA GLN A 151 15.85 -20.37 13.83
C GLN A 151 14.70 -20.13 12.84
N ILE A 152 13.45 -20.30 13.28
CA ILE A 152 12.25 -19.99 12.50
C ILE A 152 12.23 -18.49 12.15
N ALA A 153 12.35 -17.63 13.17
CA ALA A 153 12.36 -16.18 12.98
C ALA A 153 13.51 -15.72 12.07
N VAL A 154 14.72 -16.26 12.26
CA VAL A 154 15.89 -15.93 11.44
C VAL A 154 15.72 -16.37 9.99
N THR A 155 15.24 -17.59 9.74
CA THR A 155 15.05 -18.10 8.37
C THR A 155 13.95 -17.35 7.63
N MET A 156 12.86 -16.99 8.32
CA MET A 156 11.79 -16.18 7.73
C MET A 156 12.25 -14.76 7.46
N HIS A 157 12.96 -14.12 8.40
CA HIS A 157 13.52 -12.79 8.22
C HIS A 157 14.52 -12.77 7.06
N GLN A 158 15.43 -13.74 6.97
CA GLN A 158 16.37 -13.86 5.84
C GLN A 158 15.66 -14.07 4.49
N ASN A 159 14.57 -14.85 4.46
CA ASN A 159 13.78 -15.03 3.24
C ASN A 159 12.97 -13.78 2.85
N LEU A 160 12.52 -12.98 3.84
CA LEU A 160 11.85 -11.70 3.63
C LEU A 160 12.85 -10.65 3.12
N GLU A 161 14.01 -10.53 3.77
CA GLU A 161 15.12 -9.62 3.41
C GLU A 161 15.67 -9.94 2.02
N ARG A 162 15.80 -11.22 1.65
CA ARG A 162 16.24 -11.63 0.31
C ARG A 162 15.22 -11.29 -0.78
N ARG A 163 13.94 -11.11 -0.42
CA ARG A 163 12.87 -10.66 -1.33
C ARG A 163 12.72 -9.13 -1.36
N LEU A 164 13.07 -8.45 -0.27
CA LEU A 164 13.18 -6.97 -0.19
C LEU A 164 14.48 -6.46 -0.82
N SER A 165 15.50 -7.30 -0.96
CA SER A 165 16.76 -6.93 -1.61
C SER A 165 16.55 -6.76 -3.11
N LEU A 166 16.82 -5.55 -3.60
CA LEU A 166 16.71 -5.04 -4.99
C LEU A 166 17.52 -5.80 -6.06
N PHE A 167 17.99 -7.02 -5.82
CA PHE A 167 18.72 -7.79 -6.82
C PHE A 167 17.74 -8.65 -7.63
N PRO A 168 17.57 -8.42 -8.95
CA PRO A 168 16.88 -9.40 -9.77
C PRO A 168 17.62 -10.73 -9.61
N PRO A 169 16.92 -11.86 -9.41
CA PRO A 169 17.58 -13.15 -9.33
C PRO A 169 18.40 -13.36 -10.61
N SER A 170 19.67 -13.73 -10.45
CA SER A 170 20.53 -14.13 -11.56
C SER A 170 19.83 -15.19 -12.42
N SER A 171 20.13 -15.18 -13.72
CA SER A 171 19.42 -15.87 -14.80
C SER A 171 19.31 -17.40 -14.67
N SER A 172 19.85 -18.01 -13.62
CA SER A 172 19.91 -19.46 -13.39
C SER A 172 19.16 -19.95 -12.14
N SER A 173 18.38 -19.11 -11.45
CA SER A 173 17.69 -19.56 -10.22
C SER A 173 16.36 -20.32 -10.47
N PRO A 174 16.06 -21.39 -9.69
CA PRO A 174 14.80 -22.14 -9.76
C PRO A 174 13.53 -21.29 -9.51
N MET A 175 13.68 -20.06 -9.01
CA MET A 175 12.58 -19.16 -8.69
C MET A 175 11.83 -18.59 -9.90
N LYS A 176 12.44 -18.53 -11.10
CA LYS A 176 11.69 -18.18 -12.33
C LYS A 176 10.59 -19.20 -12.65
N LYS A 177 10.83 -20.49 -12.38
CA LYS A 177 9.85 -21.56 -12.59
C LYS A 177 8.67 -21.47 -11.62
N ILE A 178 8.89 -21.00 -10.39
CA ILE A 178 7.85 -20.88 -9.36
C ILE A 178 7.00 -19.62 -9.60
N ALA A 179 7.63 -18.48 -9.92
CA ALA A 179 6.93 -17.26 -10.29
C ALA A 179 6.13 -17.40 -11.59
N SER A 180 6.66 -18.12 -12.60
CA SER A 180 5.91 -18.41 -13.83
C SER A 180 4.75 -19.37 -13.60
N ASN A 181 4.86 -20.32 -12.67
CA ASN A 181 3.79 -21.28 -12.36
C ASN A 181 2.63 -20.67 -11.57
N CYS A 182 2.86 -19.67 -10.72
CA CYS A 182 1.77 -18.92 -10.08
C CYS A 182 0.97 -18.11 -11.11
N TYR A 183 1.63 -17.57 -12.14
CA TYR A 183 0.98 -16.78 -13.19
C TYR A 183 0.23 -17.65 -14.22
N TYR A 184 0.72 -18.86 -14.51
CA TYR A 184 0.13 -19.72 -15.56
C TYR A 184 -1.01 -20.64 -15.08
N ASN A 185 -1.02 -21.07 -13.81
CA ASN A 185 -2.04 -22.01 -13.32
C ASN A 185 -3.29 -21.34 -12.71
N ALA A 186 -3.29 -20.01 -12.58
CA ALA A 186 -4.45 -19.24 -12.12
C ALA A 186 -5.61 -19.17 -13.14
N LYS A 187 -5.48 -19.80 -14.31
CA LYS A 187 -6.47 -19.75 -15.39
C LYS A 187 -7.59 -20.81 -15.27
N LYS A 188 -7.62 -21.62 -14.21
CA LYS A 188 -8.62 -22.67 -14.02
C LYS A 188 -9.25 -22.61 -12.62
N GLU A 189 -10.45 -22.01 -12.60
CA GLU A 189 -11.55 -22.17 -11.65
C GLU A 189 -11.22 -22.23 -10.14
N PHE A 190 -11.32 -21.14 -9.37
CA PHE A 190 -11.61 -21.23 -7.92
C PHE A 190 -12.19 -19.89 -7.37
N LEU A 191 -13.37 -19.98 -6.72
CA LEU A 191 -14.17 -18.92 -6.08
C LEU A 191 -14.25 -19.17 -4.56
N THR A 192 -14.51 -18.25 -3.61
CA THR A 192 -13.91 -16.96 -3.23
C THR A 192 -14.21 -16.77 -1.73
N TYR A 193 -13.36 -16.10 -0.95
CA TYR A 193 -13.66 -15.62 0.43
C TYR A 193 -13.73 -14.08 0.54
N PHE A 194 -13.38 -13.39 -0.55
CA PHE A 194 -13.88 -12.06 -0.88
C PHE A 194 -14.78 -12.25 -2.08
N THR A 195 -16.06 -11.92 -2.02
CA THR A 195 -16.89 -11.97 -3.23
C THR A 195 -16.32 -10.98 -4.23
N ASP A 196 -15.97 -11.47 -5.42
CA ASP A 196 -15.58 -10.62 -6.54
C ASP A 196 -16.64 -9.53 -6.69
N PHE A 197 -16.22 -8.28 -6.88
CA PHE A 197 -17.18 -7.21 -7.07
C PHE A 197 -16.81 -6.33 -8.24
N ASN A 198 -17.83 -5.91 -8.98
CA ASN A 198 -17.70 -4.96 -10.08
C ASN A 198 -18.09 -3.58 -9.61
N VAL A 199 -17.25 -2.59 -9.90
CA VAL A 199 -17.58 -1.18 -9.67
C VAL A 199 -18.61 -0.75 -10.72
N VAL A 200 -19.77 -0.31 -10.26
CA VAL A 200 -20.86 0.19 -11.09
C VAL A 200 -20.75 1.71 -11.28
N SER A 201 -20.46 2.42 -10.20
CA SER A 201 -20.30 3.87 -10.22
C SER A 201 -19.29 4.34 -9.18
N LEU A 202 -18.76 5.54 -9.41
CA LEU A 202 -17.78 6.19 -8.55
C LEU A 202 -18.24 7.63 -8.27
N GLU A 203 -18.32 7.98 -7.00
CA GLU A 203 -18.60 9.35 -6.56
C GLU A 203 -17.41 9.89 -5.77
N GLU A 204 -16.84 10.99 -6.23
CA GLU A 204 -15.68 11.61 -5.58
C GLU A 204 -16.09 12.47 -4.38
N THR A 205 -15.30 12.37 -3.32
CA THR A 205 -15.52 13.03 -2.03
C THR A 205 -14.27 13.76 -1.54
N THR A 206 -14.42 14.55 -0.48
CA THR A 206 -13.30 15.08 0.30
C THR A 206 -12.46 13.93 0.90
N LEU A 207 -11.24 14.22 1.35
CA LEU A 207 -10.32 13.21 1.91
C LEU A 207 -10.93 12.38 3.06
N SER A 208 -11.74 13.04 3.90
CA SER A 208 -12.48 12.45 5.02
C SER A 208 -13.78 11.74 4.61
N ALA A 209 -14.10 11.68 3.32
CA ALA A 209 -15.31 11.05 2.77
C ALA A 209 -16.64 11.53 3.40
N ASN A 210 -16.68 12.77 3.89
CA ASN A 210 -17.85 13.35 4.58
C ASN A 210 -18.63 14.36 3.73
N GLN A 211 -18.08 14.80 2.60
CA GLN A 211 -18.73 15.74 1.68
C GLN A 211 -18.38 15.35 0.24
N PHE A 212 -19.35 15.44 -0.67
CA PHE A 212 -19.07 15.25 -2.09
C PHE A 212 -18.20 16.38 -2.62
N LEU A 213 -17.20 16.04 -3.44
CA LEU A 213 -16.25 17.04 -3.93
C LEU A 213 -16.93 18.14 -4.76
N LYS A 214 -18.02 17.79 -5.47
CA LYS A 214 -18.85 18.73 -6.23
C LYS A 214 -19.50 19.83 -5.36
N GLU A 215 -19.77 19.51 -4.09
CA GLU A 215 -20.40 20.40 -3.11
C GLU A 215 -19.37 21.19 -2.29
N ALA A 216 -18.13 20.72 -2.23
CA ALA A 216 -17.07 21.41 -1.51
C ALA A 216 -16.81 22.81 -2.10
N ARG A 217 -16.59 23.78 -1.21
CA ARG A 217 -16.28 25.18 -1.53
C ARG A 217 -15.07 25.62 -0.73
N ARG A 218 -14.08 26.21 -1.39
CA ARG A 218 -12.89 26.79 -0.75
C ARG A 218 -13.09 28.28 -0.55
N LEU A 219 -12.62 28.80 0.58
CA LEU A 219 -12.54 30.23 0.82
C LEU A 219 -11.56 30.89 -0.15
N CYS A 220 -11.77 32.18 -0.40
CA CYS A 220 -10.92 33.01 -1.23
C CYS A 220 -9.91 33.73 -0.35
N TRP A 221 -8.63 33.67 -0.72
CA TRP A 221 -7.55 34.33 0.01
C TRP A 221 -6.86 35.34 -0.89
N LYS A 222 -6.75 36.57 -0.39
CA LYS A 222 -5.88 37.58 -0.99
C LYS A 222 -4.46 37.34 -0.49
N ILE A 223 -3.52 37.26 -1.41
CA ILE A 223 -2.12 36.95 -1.08
C ILE A 223 -1.26 38.06 -1.65
N ASP A 224 -0.58 38.79 -0.76
CA ASP A 224 0.29 39.87 -1.18
C ASP A 224 1.43 39.36 -2.07
N GLY A 225 1.64 40.01 -3.21
CA GLY A 225 2.66 39.61 -4.18
C GLY A 225 2.33 38.36 -4.99
N ALA A 226 1.13 37.78 -4.85
CA ALA A 226 0.65 36.67 -5.65
C ALA A 226 -0.75 36.93 -6.20
N LYS A 227 -1.22 36.06 -7.10
CA LYS A 227 -2.60 36.11 -7.56
C LYS A 227 -3.52 35.64 -6.45
N ASP A 228 -4.61 36.38 -6.21
CA ASP A 228 -5.67 35.97 -5.31
C ASP A 228 -6.12 34.53 -5.63
N VAL A 229 -6.19 33.69 -4.61
CA VAL A 229 -6.57 32.28 -4.75
C VAL A 229 -8.03 32.17 -4.36
N CYS A 230 -8.91 32.11 -5.37
CA CYS A 230 -10.35 32.11 -5.21
C CYS A 230 -11.00 30.84 -5.78
N GLY A 231 -11.68 30.06 -4.93
CA GLY A 231 -12.56 28.97 -5.37
C GLY A 231 -11.97 28.04 -6.43
N ASN A 232 -12.81 27.47 -7.29
CA ASN A 232 -12.44 26.40 -8.24
C ASN A 232 -11.59 26.88 -9.44
N SER A 233 -11.06 28.10 -9.42
CA SER A 233 -10.13 28.61 -10.43
C SER A 233 -8.71 28.21 -10.07
N THR A 234 -8.36 26.95 -10.33
CA THR A 234 -6.95 26.58 -10.57
C THR A 234 -6.68 26.71 -12.06
N THR A 235 -6.59 27.95 -12.55
CA THR A 235 -5.90 28.18 -13.82
C THR A 235 -4.40 27.95 -13.58
N GLN A 236 -3.90 26.91 -14.27
CA GLN A 236 -2.52 26.37 -14.30
C GLN A 236 -2.22 25.29 -13.25
N GLY A 237 -2.55 24.04 -13.59
CA GLY A 237 -2.08 22.82 -12.89
C GLY A 237 -3.21 21.81 -12.65
N ARG A 238 -4.37 22.29 -12.20
CA ARG A 238 -5.56 21.46 -12.03
C ARG A 238 -6.46 21.68 -13.23
N GLN A 239 -6.20 20.98 -14.34
CA GLN A 239 -7.27 20.76 -15.30
C GLN A 239 -8.45 20.23 -14.49
N LYS A 240 -9.62 20.85 -14.66
CA LYS A 240 -10.90 20.34 -14.19
C LYS A 240 -11.15 19.05 -14.97
N LEU A 241 -10.42 18.00 -14.61
CA LEU A 241 -10.51 16.68 -15.21
C LEU A 241 -11.84 16.15 -14.75
N SER A 242 -12.77 16.03 -15.69
CA SER A 242 -14.07 15.40 -15.51
C SER A 242 -13.91 14.21 -14.58
N ALA A 243 -14.58 14.30 -13.42
CA ALA A 243 -14.20 13.59 -12.21
C ALA A 243 -14.13 12.07 -12.39
N VAL A 244 -14.88 11.52 -13.33
CA VAL A 244 -14.86 10.15 -13.79
C VAL A 244 -15.39 10.20 -15.23
N ASN A 245 -14.64 9.73 -16.24
CA ASN A 245 -15.25 9.44 -17.55
C ASN A 245 -16.22 8.27 -17.41
N ASP A 246 -17.22 8.11 -18.28
CA ASP A 246 -18.16 6.96 -18.27
C ASP A 246 -17.45 5.57 -18.19
N ASP A 247 -16.15 5.54 -18.46
CA ASP A 247 -15.27 4.36 -18.36
C ASP A 247 -14.56 4.17 -17.00
N LEU A 248 -15.04 4.79 -15.91
CA LEU A 248 -14.49 4.63 -14.54
C LEU A 248 -12.99 4.92 -14.42
N THR A 249 -12.49 5.85 -15.24
CA THR A 249 -11.06 6.21 -15.28
C THR A 249 -10.78 7.41 -14.41
N VAL A 250 -9.76 7.28 -13.56
CA VAL A 250 -9.30 8.26 -12.59
C VAL A 250 -7.91 8.73 -12.97
N ARG A 251 -7.76 10.03 -13.23
CA ARG A 251 -6.46 10.67 -13.38
C ARG A 251 -5.92 11.12 -12.02
N LEU A 252 -4.64 10.89 -11.78
CA LEU A 252 -3.91 11.32 -10.58
C LEU A 252 -2.69 12.14 -11.00
N GLY A 253 -2.55 13.33 -10.42
CA GLY A 253 -1.31 14.12 -10.50
C GLY A 253 -0.35 13.82 -9.34
N PRO A 254 0.88 14.36 -9.37
CA PRO A 254 1.85 14.23 -8.28
C PRO A 254 1.29 14.62 -6.92
N MET A 255 1.58 13.80 -5.90
CA MET A 255 1.11 13.92 -4.51
C MET A 255 -0.41 14.05 -4.34
N GLU A 256 -1.19 13.70 -5.36
CA GLU A 256 -2.64 13.78 -5.29
C GLU A 256 -3.21 12.52 -4.64
N ILE A 257 -4.10 12.72 -3.66
CA ILE A 257 -4.92 11.66 -3.07
C ILE A 257 -6.37 11.93 -3.44
N ARG A 258 -7.02 10.97 -4.12
CA ARG A 258 -8.43 11.06 -4.50
C ARG A 258 -9.23 9.99 -3.76
N THR A 259 -10.39 10.40 -3.25
CA THR A 259 -11.24 9.57 -2.38
C THR A 259 -12.59 9.36 -3.06
N PHE A 260 -12.97 8.09 -3.22
CA PHE A 260 -14.18 7.70 -3.94
C PHE A 260 -15.05 6.79 -3.10
N ILE A 261 -16.36 7.02 -3.16
CA ILE A 261 -17.37 6.05 -2.76
C ILE A 261 -17.79 5.30 -4.02
N ALA A 262 -17.54 4.00 -4.05
CA ALA A 262 -17.87 3.13 -5.16
C ALA A 262 -19.15 2.33 -4.87
N GLN A 263 -20.10 2.35 -5.80
CA GLN A 263 -21.20 1.36 -5.80
C GLN A 263 -20.68 0.07 -6.41
N VAL A 264 -20.93 -1.05 -5.73
CA VAL A 264 -20.40 -2.34 -6.15
C VAL A 264 -21.49 -3.40 -6.25
N THR A 265 -21.31 -4.34 -7.17
CA THR A 265 -22.16 -5.53 -7.32
C THR A 265 -21.32 -6.78 -7.18
N TYR A 266 -21.79 -7.74 -6.38
CA TYR A 266 -21.15 -9.03 -6.10
C TYR A 266 -21.66 -10.14 -7.02
#